data_AF-A0A383D402-F1
#
_entry.id   AF-A0A383D402-F1
#
_cell.length_a   1.000
_cell.length_b   1.000
_cell.length_c   1.000
_cell.angle_alpha   90.00
_cell.angle_beta   90.00
_cell.angle_gamma   90.00
#
_symmetry.space_group_name_H-M   'P 1'
#
loop_
_entity.id
_entity.type
_entity.pdbx_description
1 polymer ?
#
loop_
_entity_poly.entity_id
_entity_poly.type
_entity_poly.pdbx_seq_one_letter_code
_entity_poly.pdbx_strand_id
1 'polypeptide(L)' 'MNETKIRTGTFKYVNLLQTGEVCGIEMTVGDVKYAVPIDEGNTEYVIIKRLADAGTISIAAAD' A
#
# COMPACT_ATOMS: atom_id res chain seq x y z
N MET A 1 10.91 -3.99 -1.77
CA MET A 1 10.70 -3.79 -3.23
C MET A 1 11.33 -2.46 -3.68
N ASN A 2 11.61 -2.22 -4.97
CA ASN A 2 12.20 -0.94 -5.44
C ASN A 2 11.10 0.03 -5.94
N GLU A 3 11.31 1.34 -5.79
CA GLU A 3 10.32 2.40 -6.10
C GLU A 3 9.71 2.29 -7.51
N THR A 4 10.50 1.96 -8.53
CA THR A 4 10.01 1.81 -9.91
C THR A 4 8.92 0.74 -10.05
N LYS A 5 9.04 -0.37 -9.31
CA LYS A 5 8.02 -1.45 -9.31
C LYS A 5 6.78 -1.06 -8.52
N ILE A 6 6.96 -0.27 -7.48
CA ILE A 6 5.84 0.22 -6.66
C ILE A 6 4.96 1.14 -7.52
N ARG A 7 5.54 2.04 -8.31
CA ARG A 7 4.78 2.94 -9.20
C ARG A 7 3.88 2.26 -10.23
N THR A 8 4.17 1.01 -10.61
CA THR A 8 3.34 0.26 -11.57
C THR A 8 2.26 -0.59 -10.90
N GLY A 9 2.22 -0.61 -9.56
CA GLY A 9 1.28 -1.40 -8.80
C GLY A 9 -0.08 -0.73 -8.61
N THR A 10 -1.08 -1.54 -8.29
CA THR A 10 -2.35 -1.09 -7.73
C THR A 10 -2.34 -1.25 -6.22
N PHE A 11 -2.97 -0.31 -5.52
CA PHE A 11 -2.94 -0.24 -4.06
C PHE A 11 -4.35 -0.18 -3.49
N LYS A 12 -4.58 -0.94 -2.43
CA LYS A 12 -5.84 -0.91 -1.68
C LYS A 12 -5.54 -0.97 -0.19
N TYR A 13 -6.22 -0.15 0.59
CA TYR A 13 -6.20 -0.31 2.04
C TYR A 13 -6.87 -1.63 2.43
N VAL A 14 -6.34 -2.28 3.46
CA VAL A 14 -6.92 -3.49 4.04
C VAL A 14 -7.26 -3.26 5.49
N ASN A 15 -8.50 -3.59 5.83
CA ASN A 15 -9.04 -3.47 7.17
C ASN A 15 -8.78 -4.73 7.99
N LEU A 16 -8.55 -4.56 9.28
CA LEU A 16 -8.63 -5.62 10.26
C LEU A 16 -10.09 -6.08 10.37
N LEU A 17 -10.36 -7.35 10.07
CA LEU A 17 -11.72 -7.93 10.07
C LEU A 17 -12.47 -7.75 11.40
N GLN A 18 -11.75 -7.62 12.51
CA GLN A 18 -12.36 -7.51 13.84
C GLN A 18 -12.77 -6.09 14.22
N THR A 19 -12.00 -5.07 13.81
CA THR A 19 -12.21 -3.68 14.24
C THR A 19 -12.64 -2.76 13.10
N GLY A 20 -12.50 -3.19 11.85
CA GLY A 20 -12.72 -2.34 10.67
C GLY A 20 -11.62 -1.28 10.47
N GLU A 21 -10.58 -1.28 11.30
CA GLU A 21 -9.48 -0.32 11.20
C GLU A 21 -8.52 -0.69 10.08
N VAL A 22 -8.03 0.32 9.38
CA VAL A 22 -7.01 0.11 8.34
C VAL A 22 -5.75 -0.44 8.99
N CYS A 23 -5.40 -1.68 8.64
CA CYS A 23 -4.27 -2.42 9.21
C CYS A 23 -3.07 -2.45 8.25
N GLY A 24 -3.29 -2.23 6.95
CA GLY A 24 -2.25 -2.39 5.94
C GLY A 24 -2.65 -1.88 4.57
N ILE A 25 -1.77 -2.08 3.61
CA ILE A 25 -1.98 -1.84 2.19
C ILE A 25 -1.72 -3.15 1.44
N GLU A 26 -2.71 -3.63 0.70
CA GLU A 26 -2.50 -4.64 -0.34
C GLU A 26 -1.98 -3.93 -1.59
N MET A 27 -0.81 -4.35 -2.04
CA MET A 27 -0.17 -3.87 -3.26
C MET A 27 -0.10 -5.02 -4.26
N THR A 28 -0.65 -4.82 -5.46
CA THR A 28 -0.59 -5.79 -6.54
C THR A 28 0.31 -5.26 -7.65
N VAL A 29 1.39 -5.99 -7.98
CA VAL A 29 2.31 -5.65 -9.08
C VAL A 29 2.33 -6.82 -10.06
N GLY A 30 1.68 -6.65 -11.22
CA GLY A 30 1.39 -7.77 -12.12
C GLY A 30 0.46 -8.77 -11.46
N ASP A 31 0.81 -10.06 -11.47
CA ASP A 31 0.05 -11.13 -10.82
C ASP A 31 0.45 -11.38 -9.35
N VAL A 32 1.38 -10.60 -8.80
CA VAL A 32 1.89 -10.81 -7.44
C VAL A 32 1.29 -9.80 -6.47
N LYS A 33 0.69 -10.33 -5.40
CA LYS A 33 0.16 -9.56 -4.27
C LYS A 33 1.15 -9.48 -3.14
N TYR A 34 1.31 -8.30 -2.58
CA TYR A 34 2.16 -7.99 -1.43
C TYR A 34 1.30 -7.32 -0.36
N ALA A 35 1.48 -7.74 0.89
CA ALA A 35 0.89 -7.06 2.03
C ALA A 35 1.94 -6.15 2.66
N VAL A 36 1.64 -4.85 2.73
CA VAL A 36 2.51 -3.85 3.34
C VAL A 36 1.84 -3.36 4.62
N PRO A 37 2.42 -3.62 5.81
CA PRO A 37 1.88 -3.10 7.06
C PRO A 37 2.02 -1.58 7.11
N ILE A 38 1.05 -0.90 7.72
CA ILE A 38 1.13 0.55 7.98
C ILE A 38 2.07 0.77 9.16
N ASP A 39 3.35 0.89 8.85
CA ASP A 39 4.42 1.05 9.84
C ASP A 39 5.47 2.03 9.32
N GLU A 40 5.76 3.10 10.07
CA GLU A 40 6.71 4.13 9.63
C GLU A 40 8.18 3.66 9.65
N GLY A 41 8.47 2.51 10.26
CA GLY A 41 9.75 1.81 10.14
C GLY A 41 9.84 0.94 8.87
N ASN A 42 8.71 0.63 8.22
CA ASN A 42 8.68 -0.15 7.00
C ASN A 42 9.01 0.73 5.78
N THR A 43 10.13 0.43 5.12
CA THR A 43 10.60 1.21 3.95
C THR A 43 9.60 1.20 2.79
N GLU A 44 8.86 0.11 2.58
CA GLU A 44 7.89 -0.01 1.49
C GLU A 44 6.67 0.87 1.77
N TYR A 45 6.19 0.88 3.02
CA TYR A 45 5.13 1.79 3.45
C TYR A 45 5.55 3.26 3.29
N VAL A 46 6.76 3.62 3.72
CA VAL A 46 7.25 5.01 3.60
C VAL A 46 7.30 5.46 2.13
N ILE A 47 7.72 4.58 1.22
CA ILE A 47 7.73 4.88 -0.22
C ILE A 47 6.31 5.04 -0.75
N ILE A 48 5.41 4.10 -0.44
CA ILE A 48 4.01 4.14 -0.88
C ILE A 48 3.31 5.41 -0.35
N LYS A 49 3.49 5.74 0.93
CA LYS A 49 2.98 6.96 1.57
C LYS A 49 3.48 8.21 0.85
N ARG A 50 4.79 8.31 0.57
CA ARG A 50 5.35 9.45 -0.19
C ARG A 50 4.78 9.57 -1.60
N LEU A 51 4.64 8.46 -2.32
CA LEU A 51 4.11 8.48 -3.68
C LEU A 51 2.61 8.84 -3.71
N ALA A 52 1.86 8.40 -2.71
CA ALA A 52 0.44 8.73 -2.55
C ALA A 52 0.24 10.20 -2.18
N ASP A 53 1.03 10.72 -1.24
CA ASP A 53 1.01 12.14 -0.83
C ASP A 53 1.41 13.07 -1.98
N ALA A 54 2.38 12.65 -2.79
CA ALA A 54 2.76 13.34 -4.02
C ALA A 54 1.73 13.20 -5.17
N GLY A 55 0.63 12.46 -4.97
CA GLY A 55 -0.39 12.21 -5.99
C GLY A 55 0.07 11.37 -7.18
N THR A 56 1.22 10.69 -7.06
CA THR A 56 1.80 9.86 -8.14
C THR A 56 1.11 8.49 -8.23
N ILE A 57 0.60 7.98 -7.12
CA ILE A 57 -0.21 6.76 -7.05
C ILE A 57 -1.50 7.07 -6.28
N SER A 58 -2.53 6.24 -6.49
CA SER A 58 -3.77 6.29 -5.72
C SER A 58 -3.97 4.98 -4.97
N ILE A 59 -4.37 5.10 -3.69
CA ILE A 59 -4.68 3.94 -2.84
C ILE A 59 -6.20 3.88 -2.72
N ALA A 60 -6.79 2.79 -3.19
CA ALA A 60 -8.22 2.55 -3.05
C ALA A 60 -8.59 2.35 -1.57
N ALA A 61 -9.80 2.80 -1.20
CA ALA A 61 -10.33 2.55 0.13
C ALA A 61 -10.43 1.04 0.41
N ALA A 62 -10.36 0.70 1.69
CA ALA A 62 -10.69 -0.64 2.12
C ALA A 62 -12.21 -0.83 2.01
N ASP A 63 -12.63 -2.04 1.60
CA ASP A 63 -14.04 -2.45 1.63
C ASP A 63 -14.48 -2.76 3.07
#